data_AF-A0A2T4IDF1-F1
#
_entry.id   AF-A0A2T4IDF1-F1
#
_cell.length_a   1.000
_cell.length_b   1.000
_cell.length_c   1.000
_cell.angle_alpha   90.00
_cell.angle_beta   90.00
_cell.angle_gamma   90.00
#
_symmetry.space_group_name_H-M   'P 1'
#
loop_
_entity.id
_entity.type
_entity.pdbx_description
1 polymer ?
#
loop_
_entity_poly.entity_id
_entity_poly.type
_entity_poly.pdbx_seq_one_letter_code
_entity_poly.pdbx_strand_id
1 'polypeptide(L)'
;MDASLEQARSLFVEGIEHFEGGRLDAARERFAAALALAPGRPSVLGNLGITLFRLGRMEEAVAALEAAVAGDADYDDAWFALGGARHALGHWAAAAQALGEGLARSPQRVEPCVLHAECLHREGDLPAALAAYERALALDPALAAAWTERGSILRELQRFDEAAASFEKALALGGDADLNAFYLAAVRDAAGQEAAPPPRRYVESLFDAYAEDFEDHLVGQLRYQGFETLLRPLLDEAAPGEVLDLGCGTGLCGRQLQGVATAVDGVDVSAEMIARARGSGHYRELWHAELAEHLEASARHYDCVVAADVFIYVGELATVFAGVRRILRPGGRFAFTVEAGEAGSGVRLLPKLRYTHAPDYLRSLAEAHGFTVSAMYSAPIRHDQDRPVPGLYVHLR
;
A
#
# COMPACT_ATOMS: atom_id res chain seq x y z
N MET A 1 45.63 26.71 24.69
CA MET A 1 45.01 25.66 23.83
C MET A 1 44.39 24.53 24.65
N ASP A 2 44.82 24.30 25.91
CA ASP A 2 44.31 23.19 26.74
C ASP A 2 42.88 23.40 27.30
N ALA A 3 42.58 24.60 27.81
CA ALA A 3 41.30 24.88 28.48
C ALA A 3 40.05 24.73 27.59
N SER A 4 40.17 25.05 26.29
CA SER A 4 39.05 24.93 25.33
C SER A 4 38.72 23.47 25.00
N LEU A 5 39.74 22.59 24.96
CA LEU A 5 39.55 21.16 24.73
C LEU A 5 39.02 20.47 25.99
N GLU A 6 39.49 20.87 27.16
CA GLU A 6 38.96 20.41 28.44
C GLU A 6 37.49 20.80 28.62
N GLN A 7 37.13 22.04 28.29
CA GLN A 7 35.74 22.49 28.30
C GLN A 7 34.87 21.74 27.27
N ALA A 8 35.38 21.51 26.05
CA ALA A 8 34.68 20.71 25.05
C ALA A 8 34.42 19.28 25.54
N ARG A 9 35.39 18.68 26.26
CA ARG A 9 35.24 17.35 26.87
C ARG A 9 34.19 17.33 27.98
N SER A 10 34.17 18.34 28.85
CA SER A 10 33.13 18.48 29.90
C SER A 10 31.73 18.55 29.27
N LEU A 11 31.57 19.41 28.27
CA LEU A 11 30.30 19.56 27.54
C LEU A 11 29.88 18.25 26.85
N PHE A 12 30.83 17.50 26.27
CA PHE A 12 30.53 16.20 25.71
C PHE A 12 29.99 15.22 26.77
N VAL A 13 30.63 15.15 27.94
CA VAL A 13 30.17 14.27 29.05
C VAL A 13 28.79 14.68 29.54
N GLU A 14 28.55 15.97 29.77
CA GLU A 14 27.21 16.49 30.12
C GLU A 14 26.16 16.11 29.06
N GLY A 15 26.55 16.17 27.77
CA GLY A 15 25.68 15.76 26.67
C GLY A 15 25.27 14.29 26.74
N ILE A 16 26.21 13.40 27.06
CA ILE A 16 25.93 11.97 27.27
C ILE A 16 24.99 11.77 28.47
N GLU A 17 25.24 12.43 29.60
CA GLU A 17 24.37 12.35 30.78
C GLU A 17 22.94 12.84 30.52
N HIS A 18 22.81 13.90 29.71
CA HIS A 18 21.51 14.38 29.26
C HIS A 18 20.82 13.37 28.33
N PHE A 19 21.57 12.77 27.41
CA PHE A 19 21.06 11.78 26.46
C PHE A 19 20.56 10.51 27.16
N GLU A 20 21.37 9.94 28.04
CA GLU A 20 21.01 8.77 28.86
C GLU A 20 19.82 9.07 29.79
N GLY A 21 19.74 10.31 30.27
CA GLY A 21 18.61 10.81 31.07
C GLY A 21 17.37 11.20 30.26
N GLY A 22 17.32 10.96 28.95
CA GLY A 22 16.18 11.28 28.06
C GLY A 22 15.96 12.77 27.80
N ARG A 23 16.85 13.65 28.26
CA ARG A 23 16.77 15.11 28.06
C ARG A 23 17.41 15.50 26.74
N LEU A 24 16.79 15.08 25.63
CA LEU A 24 17.36 15.13 24.29
C LEU A 24 17.69 16.56 23.81
N ASP A 25 16.84 17.56 24.09
CA ASP A 25 17.14 18.95 23.72
C ASP A 25 18.39 19.49 24.44
N ALA A 26 18.53 19.18 25.74
CA ALA A 26 19.71 19.56 26.50
C ALA A 26 20.97 18.84 26.01
N ALA A 27 20.85 17.54 25.67
CA ALA A 27 21.95 16.78 25.08
C ALA A 27 22.42 17.40 23.76
N ARG A 28 21.47 17.74 22.87
CA ARG A 28 21.74 18.44 21.61
C ARG A 28 22.51 19.73 21.82
N GLU A 29 22.08 20.58 22.76
CA GLU A 29 22.75 21.84 23.07
C GLU A 29 24.18 21.61 23.58
N ARG A 30 24.40 20.63 24.46
CA ARG A 30 25.72 20.27 24.97
C ARG A 30 26.66 19.78 23.86
N PHE A 31 26.19 18.87 23.00
CA PHE A 31 27.01 18.38 21.89
C PHE A 31 27.33 19.47 20.87
N ALA A 32 26.37 20.35 20.55
CA ALA A 32 26.61 21.49 19.68
C ALA A 32 27.65 22.46 20.27
N ALA A 33 27.57 22.74 21.57
CA ALA A 33 28.55 23.57 22.28
C ALA A 33 29.94 22.92 22.30
N ALA A 34 30.02 21.61 22.50
CA ALA A 34 31.27 20.86 22.42
C ALA A 34 31.90 20.95 21.01
N LEU A 35 31.10 20.84 19.95
CA LEU A 35 31.56 20.98 18.56
C LEU A 35 32.00 22.39 18.20
N ALA A 36 31.37 23.42 18.78
CA ALA A 36 31.80 24.80 18.58
C ALA A 36 33.22 25.06 19.13
N LEU A 37 33.59 24.39 20.24
CA LEU A 37 34.92 24.47 20.85
C LEU A 37 35.93 23.49 20.22
N ALA A 38 35.47 22.36 19.71
CA ALA A 38 36.30 21.33 19.08
C ALA A 38 35.60 20.74 17.83
N PRO A 39 35.70 21.42 16.67
CA PRO A 39 35.04 20.97 15.44
C PRO A 39 35.56 19.63 14.93
N GLY A 40 34.70 18.88 14.22
CA GLY A 40 35.09 17.68 13.48
C GLY A 40 35.40 16.45 14.34
N ARG A 41 34.96 16.41 15.60
CA ARG A 41 35.10 15.23 16.47
C ARG A 41 34.02 14.18 16.12
N PRO A 42 34.38 13.01 15.55
CA PRO A 42 33.39 12.04 15.06
C PRO A 42 32.46 11.51 16.16
N SER A 43 33.00 11.26 17.36
CA SER A 43 32.20 10.82 18.51
C SER A 43 31.14 11.83 18.94
N VAL A 44 31.47 13.13 18.93
CA VAL A 44 30.53 14.20 19.28
C VAL A 44 29.50 14.40 18.17
N LEU A 45 29.93 14.37 16.91
CA LEU A 45 29.06 14.43 15.73
C LEU A 45 28.05 13.29 15.71
N GLY A 46 28.49 12.06 15.96
CA GLY A 46 27.60 10.89 15.97
C GLY A 46 26.59 10.95 17.11
N ASN A 47 27.01 11.35 18.31
CA ASN A 47 26.07 11.54 19.44
C ASN A 47 25.06 12.67 19.18
N LEU A 48 25.51 13.79 18.61
CA LEU A 48 24.60 14.86 18.16
C LEU A 48 23.61 14.34 17.11
N GLY A 49 24.11 13.62 16.10
CA GLY A 49 23.31 13.03 15.03
C GLY A 49 22.24 12.05 15.54
N ILE A 50 22.62 11.13 16.42
CA ILE A 50 21.68 10.20 17.07
C ILE A 50 20.64 10.96 17.90
N THR A 51 21.06 12.02 18.61
CA THR A 51 20.14 12.87 19.39
C THR A 51 19.13 13.57 18.48
N LEU A 52 19.59 14.13 17.35
CA LEU A 52 18.75 14.79 16.35
C LEU A 52 17.75 13.82 15.72
N PHE A 53 18.19 12.60 15.41
CA PHE A 53 17.34 11.52 14.91
C PHE A 53 16.20 11.22 15.90
N ARG A 54 16.52 11.06 17.19
CA ARG A 54 15.50 10.84 18.24
C ARG A 54 14.58 12.03 18.47
N LEU A 55 15.02 13.24 18.15
CA LEU A 55 14.21 14.47 18.18
C LEU A 55 13.35 14.66 16.92
N GLY A 56 13.45 13.78 15.92
CA GLY A 56 12.73 13.90 14.66
C GLY A 56 13.31 14.93 13.68
N ARG A 57 14.51 15.46 13.95
CA ARG A 57 15.17 16.48 13.10
C ARG A 57 16.02 15.78 12.04
N MET A 58 15.35 15.13 11.09
CA MET A 58 15.97 14.12 10.21
C MET A 58 17.07 14.68 9.31
N GLU A 59 16.87 15.83 8.69
CA GLU A 59 17.85 16.45 7.78
C GLU A 59 19.12 16.86 8.52
N GLU A 60 18.97 17.43 9.72
CA GLU A 60 20.12 17.79 10.58
C GLU A 60 20.82 16.54 11.12
N ALA A 61 20.06 15.49 11.43
CA ALA A 61 20.62 14.20 11.83
C ALA A 61 21.49 13.62 10.71
N VAL A 62 20.99 13.58 9.47
CA VAL A 62 21.75 13.09 8.31
C VAL A 62 23.07 13.86 8.17
N ALA A 63 23.05 15.19 8.20
CA ALA A 63 24.26 16.00 8.05
C ALA A 63 25.31 15.72 9.15
N ALA A 64 24.87 15.61 10.41
CA ALA A 64 25.77 15.31 11.52
C ALA A 64 26.34 13.88 11.45
N LEU A 65 25.50 12.91 11.06
CA LEU A 65 25.87 11.50 10.98
C LEU A 65 26.79 11.21 9.79
N GLU A 66 26.58 11.84 8.64
CA GLU A 66 27.49 11.78 7.49
C GLU A 66 28.88 12.29 7.86
N ALA A 67 28.95 13.42 8.56
CA ALA A 67 30.21 13.95 9.05
C ALA A 67 30.87 13.03 10.10
N ALA A 68 30.07 12.36 10.94
CA ALA A 68 30.57 11.40 11.91
C ALA A 68 31.21 10.18 11.22
N VAL A 69 30.49 9.51 10.32
CA VAL A 69 30.99 8.29 9.65
C VAL A 69 32.11 8.57 8.64
N ALA A 70 32.19 9.79 8.09
CA ALA A 70 33.33 10.21 7.28
C ALA A 70 34.61 10.40 8.11
N GLY A 71 34.47 10.80 9.38
CA GLY A 71 35.60 10.99 10.30
C GLY A 71 35.98 9.73 11.08
N ASP A 72 35.04 8.81 11.27
CA ASP A 72 35.25 7.49 11.88
C ASP A 72 34.30 6.46 11.24
N ALA A 73 34.83 5.70 10.30
CA ALA A 73 34.05 4.72 9.57
C ALA A 73 33.62 3.52 10.44
N ASP A 74 34.26 3.30 11.59
CA ASP A 74 33.97 2.17 12.47
C ASP A 74 32.89 2.47 13.52
N TYR A 75 32.31 3.67 13.49
CA TYR A 75 31.19 4.06 14.34
C TYR A 75 29.87 3.47 13.84
N ASP A 76 29.62 2.21 14.17
CA ASP A 76 28.46 1.42 13.74
C ASP A 76 27.09 2.05 14.12
N ASP A 77 26.91 2.51 15.35
CA ASP A 77 25.67 3.17 15.77
C ASP A 77 25.38 4.45 14.97
N ALA A 78 26.41 5.16 14.50
CA ALA A 78 26.21 6.32 13.61
C ALA A 78 25.76 5.89 12.20
N TRP A 79 26.26 4.77 11.67
CA TRP A 79 25.76 4.21 10.42
C TRP A 79 24.30 3.77 10.50
N PHE A 80 23.91 3.10 11.60
CA PHE A 80 22.52 2.69 11.80
C PHE A 80 21.58 3.87 11.94
N ALA A 81 21.96 4.89 12.71
CA ALA A 81 21.18 6.12 12.82
C ALA A 81 21.10 6.88 11.49
N LEU A 82 22.17 6.86 10.68
CA LEU A 82 22.17 7.50 9.36
C LEU A 82 21.18 6.81 8.42
N GLY A 83 21.20 5.48 8.44
CA GLY A 83 20.22 4.64 7.75
C GLY A 83 18.79 4.95 8.17
N GLY A 84 18.53 4.98 9.48
CA GLY A 84 17.23 5.33 10.05
C GLY A 84 16.73 6.72 9.65
N ALA A 85 17.59 7.74 9.72
CA ALA A 85 17.23 9.10 9.35
C ALA A 85 16.91 9.21 7.85
N ARG A 86 17.69 8.56 6.99
CA ARG A 86 17.44 8.52 5.53
C ARG A 86 16.17 7.75 5.18
N HIS A 87 15.89 6.65 5.89
CA HIS A 87 14.64 5.92 5.76
C HIS A 87 13.45 6.81 6.13
N ALA A 88 13.50 7.55 7.23
CA ALA A 88 12.44 8.47 7.64
C ALA A 88 12.18 9.60 6.62
N LEU A 89 13.19 9.96 5.82
CA LEU A 89 13.10 10.94 4.72
C LEU A 89 12.65 10.32 3.39
N GLY A 90 12.44 9.00 3.32
CA GLY A 90 12.10 8.31 2.08
C GLY A 90 13.27 8.10 1.10
N HIS A 91 14.51 8.31 1.55
CA HIS A 91 15.71 8.08 0.74
C HIS A 91 16.16 6.61 0.83
N TRP A 92 15.36 5.68 0.33
CA TRP A 92 15.51 4.23 0.58
C TRP A 92 16.85 3.66 0.10
N ALA A 93 17.30 3.95 -1.13
CA ALA A 93 18.62 3.53 -1.61
C ALA A 93 19.77 3.99 -0.69
N ALA A 94 19.76 5.27 -0.30
CA ALA A 94 20.80 5.84 0.56
C ALA A 94 20.71 5.29 2.00
N ALA A 95 19.52 4.94 2.46
CA ALA A 95 19.28 4.29 3.74
C ALA A 95 19.83 2.85 3.73
N ALA A 96 19.50 2.06 2.70
CA ALA A 96 20.01 0.70 2.51
C ALA A 96 21.55 0.68 2.50
N GLN A 97 22.18 1.62 1.78
CA GLN A 97 23.64 1.74 1.76
C GLN A 97 24.21 1.97 3.17
N ALA A 98 23.69 2.94 3.92
CA ALA A 98 24.18 3.25 5.27
C ALA A 98 23.97 2.09 6.25
N LEU A 99 22.81 1.41 6.18
CA LEU A 99 22.52 0.23 6.99
C LEU A 99 23.44 -0.94 6.63
N GLY A 100 23.71 -1.15 5.34
CA GLY A 100 24.67 -2.13 4.85
C GLY A 100 26.08 -1.91 5.41
N GLU A 101 26.56 -0.66 5.41
CA GLU A 101 27.86 -0.29 5.99
C GLU A 101 27.92 -0.58 7.49
N GLY A 102 26.88 -0.21 8.25
CA GLY A 102 26.80 -0.54 9.67
C GLY A 102 26.77 -2.04 9.92
N LEU A 103 25.98 -2.79 9.14
CA LEU A 103 25.82 -4.25 9.27
C LEU A 103 27.05 -5.04 8.85
N ALA A 104 27.90 -4.50 7.97
CA ALA A 104 29.19 -5.11 7.62
C ALA A 104 30.15 -5.14 8.82
N ARG A 105 30.01 -4.19 9.75
CA ARG A 105 30.82 -4.06 10.97
C ARG A 105 30.19 -4.76 12.16
N SER A 106 28.88 -4.59 12.32
CA SER A 106 28.08 -5.13 13.42
C SER A 106 26.91 -5.96 12.89
N PRO A 107 27.16 -7.21 12.43
CA PRO A 107 26.16 -8.01 11.72
C PRO A 107 25.05 -8.59 12.60
N GLN A 108 25.20 -8.57 13.93
CA GLN A 108 24.29 -9.22 14.89
C GLN A 108 23.21 -8.28 15.46
N ARG A 109 22.75 -7.31 14.66
CA ARG A 109 21.73 -6.32 15.07
C ARG A 109 20.42 -6.57 14.31
N VAL A 110 19.40 -7.01 15.03
CA VAL A 110 18.09 -7.40 14.46
C VAL A 110 17.39 -6.23 13.77
N GLU A 111 17.15 -5.14 14.50
CA GLU A 111 16.39 -3.98 14.02
C GLU A 111 17.02 -3.34 12.76
N PRO A 112 18.35 -3.08 12.68
CA PRO A 112 18.97 -2.64 11.44
C PRO A 112 18.88 -3.65 10.28
N CYS A 113 18.85 -4.96 10.54
CA CYS A 113 18.63 -5.95 9.47
C CYS A 113 17.22 -5.84 8.88
N VAL A 114 16.21 -5.69 9.73
CA VAL A 114 14.81 -5.49 9.30
C VAL A 114 14.70 -4.22 8.46
N LEU A 115 15.20 -3.10 8.97
CA LEU A 115 15.13 -1.82 8.27
C LEU A 115 15.91 -1.83 6.94
N HIS A 116 17.03 -2.55 6.88
CA HIS A 116 17.78 -2.72 5.63
C HIS A 116 16.96 -3.53 4.61
N ALA A 117 16.31 -4.60 5.05
CA ALA A 117 15.46 -5.42 4.21
C ALA A 117 14.25 -4.62 3.66
N GLU A 118 13.62 -3.81 4.50
CA GLU A 118 12.54 -2.89 4.10
C GLU A 118 13.01 -1.90 3.02
N CYS A 119 14.16 -1.24 3.22
CA CYS A 119 14.71 -0.33 2.21
C CYS A 119 14.98 -1.03 0.88
N LEU A 120 15.57 -2.23 0.90
CA LEU A 120 15.86 -3.01 -0.32
C LEU A 120 14.59 -3.46 -1.04
N HIS A 121 13.54 -3.83 -0.30
CA HIS A 121 12.25 -4.20 -0.87
C HIS A 121 11.59 -3.00 -1.57
N ARG A 122 11.66 -1.82 -0.96
CA ARG A 122 11.13 -0.57 -1.55
C ARG A 122 11.86 -0.15 -2.83
N GLU A 123 13.15 -0.45 -2.94
CA GLU A 123 13.95 -0.25 -4.16
C GLU A 123 13.71 -1.36 -5.22
N GLY A 124 12.97 -2.42 -4.88
CA GLY A 124 12.66 -3.53 -5.79
C GLY A 124 13.75 -4.59 -5.90
N ASP A 125 14.82 -4.53 -5.09
CA ASP A 125 15.84 -5.60 -5.02
C ASP A 125 15.33 -6.75 -4.14
N LEU A 126 14.37 -7.50 -4.68
CA LEU A 126 13.71 -8.61 -4.00
C LEU A 126 14.69 -9.69 -3.50
N PRO A 127 15.70 -10.12 -4.27
CA PRO A 127 16.69 -11.07 -3.77
C PRO A 127 17.51 -10.55 -2.57
N ALA A 128 17.96 -9.30 -2.61
CA ALA A 128 18.72 -8.72 -1.50
C ALA A 128 17.83 -8.51 -0.25
N ALA A 129 16.59 -8.04 -0.44
CA ALA A 129 15.61 -7.88 0.62
C ALA A 129 15.32 -9.21 1.32
N LEU A 130 15.11 -10.29 0.54
CA LEU A 130 14.89 -11.63 1.07
C LEU A 130 16.08 -12.08 1.95
N ALA A 131 17.31 -11.91 1.46
CA ALA A 131 18.51 -12.28 2.21
C ALA A 131 18.65 -11.48 3.52
N ALA A 132 18.28 -10.19 3.51
CA ALA A 132 18.29 -9.34 4.69
C ALA A 132 17.23 -9.76 5.73
N TYR A 133 16.01 -10.09 5.30
CA TYR A 133 14.98 -10.66 6.19
C TYR A 133 15.38 -12.03 6.75
N GLU A 134 15.98 -12.90 5.94
CA GLU A 134 16.48 -14.20 6.42
C GLU A 134 17.58 -14.04 7.47
N ARG A 135 18.45 -13.03 7.34
CA ARG A 135 19.41 -12.66 8.40
C ARG A 135 18.71 -12.17 9.67
N ALA A 136 17.70 -11.30 9.55
CA ALA A 136 16.93 -10.83 10.70
C ALA A 136 16.25 -12.00 11.43
N LEU A 137 15.63 -12.91 10.69
CA LEU A 137 14.96 -14.10 11.22
C LEU A 137 15.94 -15.15 11.79
N ALA A 138 17.17 -15.21 11.31
CA ALA A 138 18.21 -16.04 11.92
C ALA A 138 18.68 -15.50 13.28
N LEU A 139 18.64 -14.17 13.46
CA LEU A 139 18.96 -13.51 14.74
C LEU A 139 17.77 -13.57 15.72
N ASP A 140 16.55 -13.35 15.23
CA ASP A 140 15.32 -13.45 15.99
C ASP A 140 14.21 -14.15 15.19
N PRO A 141 14.02 -15.47 15.40
CA PRO A 141 12.97 -16.23 14.73
C PRO A 141 11.53 -15.89 15.15
N ALA A 142 11.33 -15.08 16.19
CA ALA A 142 10.01 -14.75 16.74
C ALA A 142 9.37 -13.51 16.11
N LEU A 143 10.04 -12.85 15.16
CA LEU A 143 9.54 -11.65 14.48
C LEU A 143 8.42 -11.99 13.48
N ALA A 144 7.17 -11.97 13.96
CA ALA A 144 6.00 -12.26 13.12
C ALA A 144 5.94 -11.36 11.87
N ALA A 145 6.22 -10.06 12.01
CA ALA A 145 6.24 -9.12 10.89
C ALA A 145 7.29 -9.47 9.83
N ALA A 146 8.51 -9.86 10.24
CA ALA A 146 9.55 -10.27 9.29
C ALA A 146 9.18 -11.57 8.53
N TRP A 147 8.41 -12.47 9.16
CA TRP A 147 7.86 -13.63 8.45
C TRP A 147 6.79 -13.24 7.42
N THR A 148 5.92 -12.27 7.73
CA THR A 148 4.97 -11.71 6.77
C THR A 148 5.70 -11.10 5.57
N GLU A 149 6.72 -10.28 5.80
CA GLU A 149 7.47 -9.63 4.72
C GLU A 149 8.30 -10.61 3.88
N ARG A 150 8.93 -11.60 4.53
CA ARG A 150 9.57 -12.73 3.82
C ARG A 150 8.57 -13.42 2.88
N GLY A 151 7.35 -13.69 3.37
CA GLY A 151 6.30 -14.30 2.58
C GLY A 151 5.88 -13.45 1.38
N SER A 152 5.72 -12.13 1.57
CA SER A 152 5.39 -11.17 0.52
C SER A 152 6.44 -11.17 -0.59
N ILE A 153 7.73 -11.09 -0.23
CA ILE A 153 8.83 -11.10 -1.20
C ILE A 153 8.89 -12.44 -1.96
N LEU A 154 8.71 -13.57 -1.26
CA LEU A 154 8.69 -14.88 -1.90
C LEU A 154 7.51 -15.05 -2.87
N ARG A 155 6.36 -14.46 -2.57
CA ARG A 155 5.21 -14.42 -3.48
C ARG A 155 5.54 -13.62 -4.75
N GLU A 156 6.17 -12.47 -4.62
CA GLU A 156 6.61 -11.65 -5.76
C GLU A 156 7.66 -12.40 -6.62
N LEU A 157 8.54 -13.16 -5.97
CA LEU A 157 9.51 -14.06 -6.61
C LEU A 157 8.88 -15.39 -7.12
N GLN A 158 7.56 -15.56 -7.01
CA GLN A 158 6.82 -16.77 -7.42
C GLN A 158 7.22 -18.07 -6.71
N ARG A 159 7.80 -17.97 -5.51
CA ARG A 159 8.17 -19.11 -4.64
C ARG A 159 7.04 -19.40 -3.65
N PHE A 160 5.90 -19.83 -4.19
CA PHE A 160 4.62 -19.87 -3.46
C PHE A 160 4.60 -20.81 -2.25
N ASP A 161 5.22 -21.99 -2.33
CA ASP A 161 5.27 -22.93 -1.20
C ASP A 161 6.02 -22.33 0.01
N GLU A 162 7.12 -21.62 -0.27
CA GLU A 162 7.91 -20.96 0.78
C GLU A 162 7.22 -19.70 1.31
N ALA A 163 6.48 -18.98 0.45
CA ALA A 163 5.64 -17.87 0.86
C ALA A 163 4.55 -18.37 1.82
N ALA A 164 3.86 -19.46 1.48
CA ALA A 164 2.83 -20.06 2.31
C ALA A 164 3.37 -20.45 3.69
N ALA A 165 4.52 -21.13 3.73
CA ALA A 165 5.17 -21.50 4.99
C ALA A 165 5.53 -20.27 5.86
N SER A 166 5.89 -19.15 5.21
CA SER A 166 6.22 -17.90 5.91
C SER A 166 4.98 -17.25 6.52
N PHE A 167 3.87 -17.18 5.78
CA PHE A 167 2.61 -16.65 6.31
C PHE A 167 2.04 -17.51 7.43
N GLU A 168 2.12 -18.84 7.32
CA GLU A 168 1.74 -19.75 8.42
C GLU A 168 2.59 -19.54 9.66
N LYS A 169 3.89 -19.31 9.48
CA LYS A 169 4.79 -19.02 10.59
C LYS A 169 4.45 -17.68 11.25
N ALA A 170 4.14 -16.65 10.45
CA ALA A 170 3.69 -15.35 10.95
C ALA A 170 2.39 -15.50 11.77
N LEU A 171 1.39 -16.24 11.27
CA LEU A 171 0.16 -16.55 11.99
C LEU A 171 0.43 -17.26 13.32
N ALA A 172 1.29 -18.28 13.32
CA ALA A 172 1.63 -19.02 14.53
C ALA A 172 2.36 -18.17 15.58
N LEU A 173 2.99 -17.06 15.17
CA LEU A 173 3.70 -16.11 16.05
C LEU A 173 2.82 -14.90 16.44
N GLY A 174 1.54 -14.88 16.05
CA GLY A 174 0.61 -13.79 16.39
C GLY A 174 0.71 -12.58 15.46
N GLY A 175 1.18 -12.76 14.22
CA GLY A 175 1.04 -11.75 13.17
C GLY A 175 -0.42 -11.45 12.83
N ASP A 176 -0.66 -10.39 12.05
CA ASP A 176 -2.00 -9.98 11.64
C ASP A 176 -2.75 -11.14 10.96
N ALA A 177 -3.84 -11.59 11.59
CA ALA A 177 -4.53 -12.80 11.19
C ALA A 177 -5.23 -12.64 9.83
N ASP A 178 -5.90 -11.52 9.63
CA ASP A 178 -6.66 -11.24 8.41
C ASP A 178 -5.71 -11.08 7.21
N LEU A 179 -4.62 -10.32 7.40
CA LEU A 179 -3.64 -10.08 6.36
C LEU A 179 -2.90 -11.35 5.95
N ASN A 180 -2.39 -12.11 6.92
CA ASN A 180 -1.64 -13.32 6.61
C ASN A 180 -2.56 -14.43 6.08
N ALA A 181 -3.82 -14.52 6.52
CA ALA A 181 -4.79 -15.45 5.94
C ALA A 181 -5.09 -15.10 4.47
N PHE A 182 -5.28 -13.81 4.16
CA PHE A 182 -5.47 -13.33 2.79
C PHE A 182 -4.25 -13.61 1.90
N TYR A 183 -3.04 -13.31 2.38
CA TYR A 183 -1.81 -13.60 1.64
C TYR A 183 -1.57 -15.09 1.45
N LEU A 184 -1.87 -15.89 2.46
CA LEU A 184 -1.77 -17.35 2.40
C LEU A 184 -2.75 -17.93 1.38
N ALA A 185 -4.00 -17.43 1.35
CA ALA A 185 -5.00 -17.83 0.36
C ALA A 185 -4.55 -17.48 -1.07
N ALA A 186 -3.87 -16.35 -1.26
CA ALA A 186 -3.39 -15.92 -2.58
C ALA A 186 -2.27 -16.80 -3.18
N VAL A 187 -1.51 -17.50 -2.34
CA VAL A 187 -0.38 -18.36 -2.77
C VAL A 187 -0.70 -19.85 -2.72
N ARG A 188 -1.86 -20.23 -2.19
CA ARG A 188 -2.35 -21.60 -2.19
C ARG A 188 -3.30 -21.81 -3.35
N ASP A 189 -3.12 -22.90 -4.10
CA ASP A 189 -4.15 -23.33 -5.04
C ASP A 189 -5.36 -23.81 -4.23
N ALA A 190 -6.36 -22.95 -4.15
CA ALA A 190 -7.56 -23.14 -3.36
C ALA A 190 -8.77 -23.41 -4.29
N ALA A 191 -8.57 -24.20 -5.36
CA ALA A 191 -9.63 -24.57 -6.28
C ALA A 191 -10.87 -25.09 -5.51
N GLY A 192 -11.99 -24.36 -5.61
CA GLY A 192 -13.26 -24.70 -4.97
C GLY A 192 -13.41 -24.29 -3.50
N GLN A 193 -12.49 -23.50 -2.94
CA GLN A 193 -12.68 -22.83 -1.65
C GLN A 193 -13.26 -21.42 -1.85
N GLU A 194 -13.99 -20.94 -0.85
CA GLU A 194 -14.50 -19.58 -0.83
C GLU A 194 -13.32 -18.60 -0.84
N ALA A 195 -13.41 -17.57 -1.70
CA ALA A 195 -12.33 -16.61 -1.85
C ALA A 195 -12.21 -15.77 -0.57
N ALA A 196 -11.10 -15.92 0.16
CA ALA A 196 -10.86 -15.19 1.41
C ALA A 196 -10.97 -13.69 1.16
N PRO A 197 -11.83 -12.94 1.89
CA PRO A 197 -12.05 -11.53 1.65
C PRO A 197 -10.77 -10.71 1.90
N PRO A 198 -10.55 -9.60 1.18
CA PRO A 198 -9.38 -8.78 1.42
C PRO A 198 -9.57 -8.00 2.73
N PRO A 199 -8.52 -7.83 3.55
CA PRO A 199 -8.58 -6.97 4.72
C PRO A 199 -8.88 -5.53 4.29
N ARG A 200 -9.84 -4.87 4.94
CA ARG A 200 -10.19 -3.47 4.63
C ARG A 200 -8.98 -2.54 4.63
N ARG A 201 -8.16 -2.64 5.70
CA ARG A 201 -6.94 -1.83 5.84
C ARG A 201 -5.92 -2.05 4.73
N TYR A 202 -5.86 -3.26 4.17
CA TYR A 202 -4.98 -3.56 3.04
C TYR A 202 -5.42 -2.77 1.81
N VAL A 203 -6.71 -2.83 1.46
CA VAL A 203 -7.26 -2.13 0.30
C VAL A 203 -7.17 -0.60 0.48
N GLU A 204 -7.54 -0.10 1.66
CA GLU A 204 -7.45 1.32 2.01
C GLU A 204 -6.02 1.85 1.89
N SER A 205 -5.05 1.18 2.53
CA SER A 205 -3.64 1.60 2.49
C SER A 205 -3.05 1.52 1.08
N LEU A 206 -3.45 0.52 0.28
CA LEU A 206 -3.02 0.40 -1.11
C LEU A 206 -3.45 1.65 -1.90
N PHE A 207 -4.72 2.06 -1.80
CA PHE A 207 -5.20 3.21 -2.55
C PHE A 207 -4.72 4.55 -1.98
N ASP A 208 -4.60 4.71 -0.66
CA ASP A 208 -4.05 5.92 -0.06
C ASP A 208 -2.59 6.16 -0.52
N ALA A 209 -1.76 5.12 -0.53
CA ALA A 209 -0.38 5.22 -1.00
C ALA A 209 -0.27 5.50 -2.52
N TYR A 210 -1.24 5.00 -3.30
CA TYR A 210 -1.30 5.23 -4.74
C TYR A 210 -1.95 6.56 -5.12
N ALA A 211 -2.65 7.21 -4.20
CA ALA A 211 -3.49 8.36 -4.52
C ALA A 211 -2.70 9.44 -5.23
N GLU A 212 -1.47 9.76 -4.77
CA GLU A 212 -0.67 10.87 -5.29
C GLU A 212 -0.45 10.80 -6.81
N ASP A 213 0.01 9.64 -7.26
CA ASP A 213 0.41 9.36 -8.65
C ASP A 213 -0.65 8.55 -9.43
N PHE A 214 -1.86 8.39 -8.88
CA PHE A 214 -2.84 7.44 -9.38
C PHE A 214 -3.15 7.60 -10.86
N GLU A 215 -3.47 8.83 -11.33
CA GLU A 215 -3.82 9.04 -12.74
C GLU A 215 -2.62 8.85 -13.66
N ASP A 216 -1.44 9.40 -13.31
CA ASP A 216 -0.23 9.31 -14.13
C ASP A 216 0.26 7.85 -14.27
N HIS A 217 0.20 7.08 -13.19
CA HIS A 217 0.54 5.66 -13.22
C HIS A 217 -0.54 4.83 -13.91
N LEU A 218 -1.81 4.97 -13.53
CA LEU A 218 -2.87 4.09 -14.02
C LEU A 218 -3.24 4.37 -15.49
N VAL A 219 -3.39 5.65 -15.87
CA VAL A 219 -3.75 6.02 -17.25
C VAL A 219 -2.51 6.10 -18.13
N GLY A 220 -1.42 6.70 -17.63
CA GLY A 220 -0.20 6.87 -18.41
C GLY A 220 0.61 5.58 -18.58
N GLN A 221 0.98 4.93 -17.48
CA GLN A 221 1.87 3.76 -17.51
C GLN A 221 1.10 2.45 -17.74
N LEU A 222 0.00 2.25 -17.03
CA LEU A 222 -0.81 1.04 -17.15
C LEU A 222 -1.84 1.11 -18.30
N ARG A 223 -1.90 2.22 -19.05
CA ARG A 223 -2.83 2.40 -20.19
C ARG A 223 -4.25 1.92 -19.86
N TYR A 224 -4.73 2.30 -18.66
CA TYR A 224 -6.05 1.92 -18.16
C TYR A 224 -7.15 2.53 -19.02
N GLN A 225 -8.07 1.68 -19.46
CA GLN A 225 -9.14 2.02 -20.41
C GLN A 225 -10.50 1.41 -20.00
N GLY A 226 -10.56 0.81 -18.80
CA GLY A 226 -11.74 0.13 -18.27
C GLY A 226 -12.96 1.03 -18.22
N PHE A 227 -12.83 2.19 -17.58
CA PHE A 227 -13.92 3.15 -17.44
C PHE A 227 -14.50 3.64 -18.78
N GLU A 228 -13.65 3.99 -19.76
CA GLU A 228 -14.10 4.37 -21.11
C GLU A 228 -14.87 3.26 -21.82
N THR A 229 -14.31 2.05 -21.81
CA THR A 229 -14.92 0.91 -22.49
C THR A 229 -16.24 0.52 -21.83
N LEU A 230 -16.30 0.58 -20.50
CA LEU A 230 -17.49 0.27 -19.71
C LEU A 230 -18.62 1.30 -19.94
N LEU A 231 -18.30 2.60 -19.94
CA LEU A 231 -19.32 3.63 -20.00
C LEU A 231 -19.87 3.86 -21.41
N ARG A 232 -19.13 3.52 -22.47
CA ARG A 232 -19.54 3.80 -23.86
C ARG A 232 -20.96 3.33 -24.21
N PRO A 233 -21.38 2.07 -23.94
CA PRO A 233 -22.74 1.64 -24.24
C PRO A 233 -23.81 2.39 -23.42
N LEU A 234 -23.48 2.85 -22.21
CA LEU A 234 -24.42 3.60 -21.38
C LEU A 234 -24.68 4.99 -21.93
N LEU A 235 -23.67 5.61 -22.54
CA LEU A 235 -23.73 6.94 -23.14
C LEU A 235 -24.45 6.94 -24.50
N ASP A 236 -24.38 5.85 -25.26
CA ASP A 236 -24.96 5.74 -26.61
C ASP A 236 -26.47 5.47 -26.62
N GLU A 237 -27.03 4.80 -25.59
CA GLU A 237 -28.44 4.34 -25.60
C GLU A 237 -29.44 5.39 -25.08
N ALA A 238 -29.18 5.98 -23.92
CA ALA A 238 -30.01 6.99 -23.26
C ALA A 238 -29.29 7.55 -22.02
N ALA A 239 -29.58 8.81 -21.66
CA ALA A 239 -29.00 9.46 -20.49
C ALA A 239 -29.12 8.59 -19.23
N PRO A 240 -28.03 8.37 -18.45
CA PRO A 240 -27.99 7.44 -17.34
C PRO A 240 -28.73 7.89 -16.08
N GLY A 241 -29.41 9.04 -16.11
CA GLY A 241 -30.19 9.53 -14.98
C GLY A 241 -29.28 9.83 -13.77
N GLU A 242 -29.73 9.43 -12.58
CA GLU A 242 -28.90 9.47 -11.37
C GLU A 242 -28.02 8.22 -11.28
N VAL A 243 -26.70 8.44 -11.18
CA VAL A 243 -25.68 7.38 -11.21
C VAL A 243 -24.97 7.27 -9.86
N LEU A 244 -24.79 6.04 -9.37
CA LEU A 244 -23.85 5.73 -8.30
C LEU A 244 -22.59 5.07 -8.89
N ASP A 245 -21.43 5.63 -8.58
CA ASP A 245 -20.12 5.14 -8.98
C ASP A 245 -19.41 4.46 -7.79
N LEU A 246 -19.35 3.13 -7.83
CA LEU A 246 -18.73 2.30 -6.79
C LEU A 246 -17.22 2.18 -7.06
N GLY A 247 -16.42 2.56 -6.08
CA GLY A 247 -14.96 2.67 -6.24
C GLY A 247 -14.59 3.84 -7.14
N CYS A 248 -15.11 5.02 -6.84
CA CYS A 248 -15.00 6.18 -7.74
C CYS A 248 -13.55 6.65 -7.96
N GLY A 249 -12.60 6.24 -7.13
CA GLY A 249 -11.19 6.60 -7.24
C GLY A 249 -11.00 8.12 -7.28
N THR A 250 -10.18 8.61 -8.20
CA THR A 250 -9.97 10.05 -8.42
C THR A 250 -11.07 10.73 -9.24
N GLY A 251 -12.08 9.98 -9.70
CA GLY A 251 -13.24 10.53 -10.40
C GLY A 251 -13.26 10.37 -11.92
N LEU A 252 -12.58 9.36 -12.47
CA LEU A 252 -12.50 9.11 -13.91
C LEU A 252 -13.86 8.79 -14.55
N CYS A 253 -14.71 8.00 -13.89
CA CYS A 253 -16.07 7.73 -14.34
C CYS A 253 -16.94 8.99 -14.26
N GLY A 254 -16.87 9.74 -13.15
CA GLY A 254 -17.59 11.00 -12.98
C GLY A 254 -17.31 12.01 -14.09
N ARG A 255 -16.04 12.11 -14.54
CA ARG A 255 -15.63 12.98 -15.66
C ARG A 255 -16.39 12.68 -16.95
N GLN A 256 -16.60 11.41 -17.29
CA GLN A 256 -17.31 11.02 -18.51
C GLN A 256 -18.83 11.15 -18.40
N LEU A 257 -19.35 10.96 -17.19
CA LEU A 257 -20.77 11.09 -16.91
C LEU A 257 -21.21 12.55 -16.79
N GLN A 258 -20.27 13.48 -16.60
CA GLN A 258 -20.54 14.91 -16.50
C GLN A 258 -21.26 15.42 -17.77
N GLY A 259 -22.38 16.11 -17.56
CA GLY A 259 -23.18 16.67 -18.66
C GLY A 259 -24.09 15.67 -19.38
N VAL A 260 -23.99 14.37 -19.07
CA VAL A 260 -24.87 13.32 -19.62
C VAL A 260 -25.76 12.71 -18.53
N ALA A 261 -25.21 12.45 -17.35
CA ALA A 261 -25.97 12.06 -16.16
C ALA A 261 -26.72 13.25 -15.54
N THR A 262 -27.85 12.98 -14.91
CA THR A 262 -28.59 13.98 -14.12
C THR A 262 -27.84 14.33 -12.83
N ALA A 263 -27.24 13.34 -12.19
CA ALA A 263 -26.35 13.51 -11.05
C ALA A 263 -25.43 12.28 -10.93
N VAL A 264 -24.24 12.48 -10.38
CA VAL A 264 -23.30 11.40 -10.08
C VAL A 264 -22.94 11.46 -8.61
N ASP A 265 -23.09 10.35 -7.94
CA ASP A 265 -22.76 10.11 -6.53
C ASP A 265 -21.63 9.07 -6.51
N GLY A 266 -20.67 9.15 -5.57
CA GLY A 266 -19.51 8.26 -5.57
C GLY A 266 -19.14 7.70 -4.20
N VAL A 267 -18.66 6.47 -4.17
CA VAL A 267 -18.19 5.78 -2.95
C VAL A 267 -16.79 5.27 -3.18
N ASP A 268 -15.91 5.44 -2.19
CA ASP A 268 -14.60 4.83 -2.18
C ASP A 268 -14.16 4.51 -0.75
N VAL A 269 -13.32 3.49 -0.60
CA VAL A 269 -12.76 3.10 0.70
C VAL A 269 -11.56 3.96 1.09
N SER A 270 -10.92 4.65 0.13
CA SER A 270 -9.78 5.54 0.39
C SER A 270 -10.23 6.97 0.65
N ALA A 271 -9.79 7.54 1.77
CA ALA A 271 -10.05 8.94 2.10
C ALA A 271 -9.34 9.89 1.12
N GLU A 272 -8.14 9.54 0.66
CA GLU A 272 -7.37 10.32 -0.30
C GLU A 272 -8.03 10.32 -1.70
N MET A 273 -8.53 9.17 -2.15
CA MET A 273 -9.32 9.08 -3.40
C MET A 273 -10.56 9.96 -3.34
N ILE A 274 -11.31 9.93 -2.23
CA ILE A 274 -12.47 10.80 -2.01
C ILE A 274 -12.08 12.27 -2.04
N ALA A 275 -10.95 12.66 -1.45
CA ALA A 275 -10.47 14.04 -1.50
C ALA A 275 -10.20 14.49 -2.94
N ARG A 276 -9.58 13.63 -3.77
CA ARG A 276 -9.31 13.88 -5.19
C ARG A 276 -10.59 13.95 -6.03
N ALA A 277 -11.49 12.98 -5.89
CA ALA A 277 -12.79 12.98 -6.56
C ALA A 277 -13.60 14.23 -6.22
N ARG A 278 -13.55 14.69 -4.96
CA ARG A 278 -14.21 15.94 -4.54
C ARG A 278 -13.60 17.15 -5.23
N GLY A 279 -12.26 17.21 -5.32
CA GLY A 279 -11.55 18.26 -6.04
C GLY A 279 -11.87 18.34 -7.53
N SER A 280 -12.30 17.23 -8.15
CA SER A 280 -12.68 17.19 -9.57
C SER A 280 -13.98 17.95 -9.89
N GLY A 281 -14.88 18.10 -8.91
CA GLY A 281 -16.19 18.75 -9.11
C GLY A 281 -17.21 17.96 -9.94
N HIS A 282 -16.94 16.69 -10.27
CA HIS A 282 -17.84 15.85 -11.08
C HIS A 282 -18.96 15.16 -10.28
N TYR A 283 -18.87 15.16 -8.95
CA TYR A 283 -19.77 14.41 -8.06
C TYR A 283 -20.63 15.36 -7.22
N ARG A 284 -21.91 14.99 -7.04
CA ARG A 284 -22.87 15.65 -6.17
C ARG A 284 -22.63 15.30 -4.70
N GLU A 285 -22.48 14.00 -4.41
CA GLU A 285 -22.13 13.48 -3.08
C GLU A 285 -21.00 12.45 -3.20
N LEU A 286 -20.19 12.37 -2.14
CA LEU A 286 -19.07 11.44 -2.03
C LEU A 286 -19.01 10.85 -0.62
N TRP A 287 -18.93 9.52 -0.51
CA TRP A 287 -18.80 8.82 0.78
C TRP A 287 -17.50 8.04 0.86
N HIS A 288 -16.78 8.24 1.96
CA HIS A 288 -15.71 7.36 2.41
C HIS A 288 -16.33 6.17 3.15
N ALA A 289 -16.45 5.03 2.49
CA ALA A 289 -17.08 3.83 3.04
C ALA A 289 -16.68 2.56 2.27
N GLU A 290 -16.81 1.40 2.92
CA GLU A 290 -16.78 0.12 2.23
C GLU A 290 -18.05 -0.06 1.38
N LEU A 291 -17.95 -0.70 0.21
CA LEU A 291 -19.03 -0.78 -0.77
C LEU A 291 -20.28 -1.46 -0.21
N ALA A 292 -20.13 -2.63 0.41
CA ALA A 292 -21.25 -3.39 0.95
C ALA A 292 -21.90 -2.65 2.13
N GLU A 293 -21.09 -2.05 3.01
CA GLU A 293 -21.58 -1.22 4.13
C GLU A 293 -22.42 -0.03 3.60
N HIS A 294 -21.93 0.68 2.59
CA HIS A 294 -22.66 1.79 1.98
C HIS A 294 -23.95 1.32 1.31
N LEU A 295 -23.86 0.25 0.51
CA LEU A 295 -24.99 -0.32 -0.21
C LEU A 295 -26.04 -0.91 0.73
N GLU A 296 -25.71 -1.31 1.95
CA GLU A 296 -26.68 -1.75 2.96
C GLU A 296 -27.36 -0.54 3.62
N ALA A 297 -26.60 0.50 3.96
CA ALA A 297 -27.11 1.67 4.68
C ALA A 297 -27.88 2.68 3.79
N SER A 298 -27.68 2.66 2.47
CA SER A 298 -28.23 3.70 1.58
C SER A 298 -29.75 3.63 1.43
N ALA A 299 -30.44 4.76 1.58
CA ALA A 299 -31.87 4.91 1.26
C ALA A 299 -32.11 5.57 -0.11
N ARG A 300 -31.05 5.99 -0.80
CA ARG A 300 -31.13 6.61 -2.13
C ARG A 300 -31.41 5.54 -3.20
N HIS A 301 -32.07 5.97 -4.27
CA HIS A 301 -32.36 5.12 -5.40
C HIS A 301 -31.78 5.72 -6.69
N TYR A 302 -31.20 4.88 -7.53
CA TYR A 302 -30.45 5.28 -8.72
C TYR A 302 -31.04 4.68 -10.00
N ASP A 303 -30.83 5.35 -11.13
CA ASP A 303 -31.17 4.84 -12.46
C ASP A 303 -30.03 3.96 -13.02
N CYS A 304 -28.80 4.21 -12.58
CA CYS A 304 -27.62 3.48 -12.99
C CYS A 304 -26.65 3.28 -11.82
N VAL A 305 -26.03 2.10 -11.73
CA VAL A 305 -24.86 1.86 -10.88
C VAL A 305 -23.71 1.44 -11.77
N VAL A 306 -22.54 2.03 -11.57
CA VAL A 306 -21.31 1.70 -12.29
C VAL A 306 -20.21 1.30 -11.32
N ALA A 307 -19.33 0.38 -11.73
CA ALA A 307 -18.18 -0.05 -10.94
C ALA A 307 -17.01 -0.43 -11.87
N ALA A 308 -16.08 0.50 -12.09
CA ALA A 308 -14.98 0.31 -13.02
C ALA A 308 -13.68 -0.09 -12.26
N ASP A 309 -13.24 -1.34 -12.46
CA ASP A 309 -11.99 -1.90 -11.91
C ASP A 309 -11.86 -1.88 -10.38
N VAL A 310 -12.99 -1.91 -9.65
CA VAL A 310 -13.02 -2.04 -8.19
C VAL A 310 -13.27 -3.47 -7.74
N PHE A 311 -14.07 -4.25 -8.46
CA PHE A 311 -14.41 -5.63 -8.06
C PHE A 311 -13.23 -6.60 -8.14
N ILE A 312 -12.12 -6.22 -8.75
CA ILE A 312 -10.87 -6.97 -8.66
C ILE A 312 -10.25 -6.96 -7.24
N TYR A 313 -10.76 -6.11 -6.36
CA TYR A 313 -10.45 -6.06 -4.93
C TYR A 313 -11.65 -6.50 -4.07
N VAL A 314 -12.66 -7.13 -4.67
CA VAL A 314 -13.81 -7.68 -3.97
C VAL A 314 -13.94 -9.15 -4.36
N GLY A 315 -13.85 -10.05 -3.38
CA GLY A 315 -13.97 -11.49 -3.63
C GLY A 315 -15.38 -11.86 -4.09
N GLU A 316 -16.20 -12.34 -3.15
CA GLU A 316 -17.60 -12.64 -3.43
C GLU A 316 -18.41 -11.35 -3.65
N LEU A 317 -19.28 -11.36 -4.68
CA LEU A 317 -20.05 -10.20 -5.12
C LEU A 317 -21.52 -10.26 -4.72
N ALA A 318 -21.95 -11.32 -4.02
CA ALA A 318 -23.36 -11.52 -3.66
C ALA A 318 -23.93 -10.36 -2.83
N THR A 319 -23.22 -9.91 -1.80
CA THR A 319 -23.66 -8.79 -0.96
C THR A 319 -23.78 -7.49 -1.77
N VAL A 320 -22.84 -7.26 -2.69
CA VAL A 320 -22.88 -6.10 -3.60
C VAL A 320 -24.09 -6.20 -4.54
N PHE A 321 -24.34 -7.35 -5.15
CA PHE A 321 -25.49 -7.55 -6.05
C PHE A 321 -26.82 -7.36 -5.32
N ALA A 322 -26.96 -7.87 -4.11
CA ALA A 322 -28.13 -7.67 -3.27
C ALA A 322 -28.35 -6.18 -2.94
N GLY A 323 -27.29 -5.49 -2.54
CA GLY A 323 -27.31 -4.05 -2.25
C GLY A 323 -27.67 -3.21 -3.47
N VAL A 324 -27.02 -3.45 -4.61
CA VAL A 324 -27.29 -2.76 -5.88
C VAL A 324 -28.73 -3.00 -6.33
N ARG A 325 -29.24 -4.24 -6.25
CA ARG A 325 -30.63 -4.53 -6.64
C ARG A 325 -31.63 -3.75 -5.80
N ARG A 326 -31.35 -3.55 -4.51
CA ARG A 326 -32.22 -2.83 -3.57
C ARG A 326 -32.30 -1.33 -3.89
N ILE A 327 -31.19 -0.72 -4.30
CA ILE A 327 -31.11 0.73 -4.59
C ILE A 327 -31.42 1.08 -6.04
N LEU A 328 -31.42 0.13 -6.96
CA LEU A 328 -31.79 0.39 -8.34
C LEU A 328 -33.30 0.58 -8.51
N ARG A 329 -33.69 1.59 -9.29
CA ARG A 329 -35.07 1.76 -9.72
C ARG A 329 -35.49 0.64 -10.68
N PRO A 330 -36.79 0.36 -10.83
CA PRO A 330 -37.27 -0.58 -11.84
C PRO A 330 -36.76 -0.22 -13.24
N GLY A 331 -36.08 -1.15 -13.91
CA GLY A 331 -35.45 -0.92 -15.21
C GLY A 331 -34.10 -0.20 -15.18
N GLY A 332 -33.56 0.04 -13.98
CA GLY A 332 -32.23 0.61 -13.80
C GLY A 332 -31.11 -0.30 -14.29
N ARG A 333 -29.95 0.28 -14.58
CA ARG A 333 -28.81 -0.41 -15.18
C ARG A 333 -27.72 -0.66 -14.14
N PHE A 334 -27.05 -1.80 -14.23
CA PHE A 334 -25.84 -2.07 -13.46
C PHE A 334 -24.71 -2.49 -14.41
N ALA A 335 -23.65 -1.70 -14.48
CA ALA A 335 -22.51 -1.96 -15.36
C ALA A 335 -21.21 -2.02 -14.56
N PHE A 336 -20.41 -3.06 -14.77
CA PHE A 336 -19.16 -3.20 -14.03
C PHE A 336 -18.10 -3.95 -14.84
N THR A 337 -16.86 -3.85 -14.37
CA THR A 337 -15.76 -4.69 -14.84
C THR A 337 -15.22 -5.61 -13.74
N VAL A 338 -14.71 -6.76 -14.16
CA VAL A 338 -13.94 -7.69 -13.34
C VAL A 338 -12.75 -8.21 -14.15
N GLU A 339 -11.67 -8.66 -13.51
CA GLU A 339 -10.67 -9.45 -14.21
C GLU A 339 -11.25 -10.81 -14.63
N ALA A 340 -10.95 -11.24 -15.85
CA ALA A 340 -11.59 -12.40 -16.44
C ALA A 340 -11.09 -13.70 -15.79
N GLY A 341 -12.00 -14.45 -15.16
CA GLY A 341 -11.78 -15.84 -14.75
C GLY A 341 -12.12 -16.83 -15.86
N GLU A 342 -11.59 -18.04 -15.76
CA GLU A 342 -11.94 -19.15 -16.65
C GLU A 342 -13.35 -19.68 -16.31
N ALA A 343 -14.09 -20.17 -17.29
CA ALA A 343 -15.40 -20.76 -17.04
C ALA A 343 -15.29 -21.95 -16.06
N GLY A 344 -16.18 -21.99 -15.07
CA GLY A 344 -16.19 -23.00 -14.01
C GLY A 344 -15.19 -22.74 -12.87
N SER A 345 -14.37 -21.67 -12.95
CA SER A 345 -13.41 -21.35 -11.88
C SER A 345 -13.98 -20.58 -10.70
N GLY A 346 -15.23 -20.12 -10.79
CA GLY A 346 -15.87 -19.34 -9.72
C GLY A 346 -15.18 -17.99 -9.50
N VAL A 347 -14.93 -17.66 -8.23
CA VAL A 347 -14.10 -16.53 -7.81
C VAL A 347 -12.73 -17.05 -7.39
N ARG A 348 -11.64 -16.47 -7.90
CA ARG A 348 -10.27 -16.86 -7.51
C ARG A 348 -9.44 -15.66 -7.12
N LEU A 349 -8.84 -15.72 -5.93
CA LEU A 349 -7.78 -14.82 -5.50
C LEU A 349 -6.46 -15.26 -6.16
N LEU A 350 -5.80 -14.36 -6.88
CA LEU A 350 -4.52 -14.62 -7.54
C LEU A 350 -3.33 -14.21 -6.66
N PRO A 351 -2.12 -14.74 -6.91
CA PRO A 351 -0.90 -14.34 -6.19
C PRO A 351 -0.56 -12.84 -6.28
N LYS A 352 -1.13 -12.12 -7.26
CA LYS A 352 -1.06 -10.66 -7.37
C LYS A 352 -2.07 -9.92 -6.48
N LEU A 353 -2.71 -10.61 -5.55
CA LEU A 353 -3.69 -10.08 -4.58
C LEU A 353 -4.92 -9.42 -5.21
N ARG A 354 -5.33 -9.93 -6.37
CA ARG A 354 -6.53 -9.49 -7.10
C ARG A 354 -7.41 -10.69 -7.41
N TYR A 355 -8.71 -10.46 -7.48
CA TYR A 355 -9.68 -11.50 -7.82
C TYR A 355 -9.93 -11.56 -9.31
N THR A 356 -10.18 -12.77 -9.79
CA THR A 356 -10.82 -13.04 -11.08
C THR A 356 -12.20 -13.61 -10.84
N HIS A 357 -13.14 -13.31 -11.73
CA HIS A 357 -14.51 -13.79 -11.65
C HIS A 357 -14.87 -14.50 -12.95
N ALA A 358 -15.34 -15.74 -12.83
CA ALA A 358 -15.73 -16.56 -13.97
C ALA A 358 -17.04 -16.05 -14.60
N PRO A 359 -17.21 -16.13 -15.94
CA PRO A 359 -18.39 -15.61 -16.62
C PRO A 359 -19.68 -16.36 -16.23
N ASP A 360 -19.62 -17.66 -15.93
CA ASP A 360 -20.74 -18.47 -15.45
C ASP A 360 -21.13 -18.15 -14.01
N TYR A 361 -20.17 -17.82 -13.15
CA TYR A 361 -20.44 -17.27 -11.81
C TYR A 361 -21.23 -15.96 -11.90
N LEU A 362 -20.79 -15.02 -12.76
CA LEU A 362 -21.47 -13.72 -12.93
C LEU A 362 -22.91 -13.88 -13.48
N ARG A 363 -23.13 -14.81 -14.42
CA ARG A 363 -24.48 -15.10 -14.94
C ARG A 363 -25.39 -15.68 -13.85
N SER A 364 -24.88 -16.63 -13.08
CA SER A 364 -25.62 -17.25 -11.98
C SER A 364 -25.97 -16.21 -10.91
N LEU A 365 -25.03 -15.32 -10.60
CA LEU A 365 -25.23 -14.24 -9.62
C LEU A 365 -26.26 -13.22 -10.09
N ALA A 366 -26.23 -12.84 -11.37
CA ALA A 366 -27.22 -11.97 -11.98
C ALA A 366 -28.63 -12.59 -11.89
N GLU A 367 -28.78 -13.85 -12.28
CA GLU A 367 -30.06 -14.57 -12.22
C GLU A 367 -30.59 -14.66 -10.77
N ALA A 368 -29.73 -15.03 -9.81
CA ALA A 368 -30.08 -15.16 -8.40
C ALA A 368 -30.58 -13.84 -7.77
N HIS A 369 -30.14 -12.69 -8.30
CA HIS A 369 -30.52 -11.35 -7.81
C HIS A 369 -31.53 -10.64 -8.73
N GLY A 370 -32.13 -11.35 -9.69
CA GLY A 370 -33.19 -10.83 -10.54
C GLY A 370 -32.72 -9.82 -11.60
N PHE A 371 -31.47 -9.94 -12.04
CA PHE A 371 -30.92 -9.19 -13.17
C PHE A 371 -30.93 -10.03 -14.45
N THR A 372 -31.10 -9.35 -15.58
CA THR A 372 -30.87 -9.92 -16.92
C THR A 372 -29.54 -9.41 -17.45
N VAL A 373 -28.69 -10.31 -17.95
CA VAL A 373 -27.43 -9.94 -18.61
C VAL A 373 -27.75 -9.38 -20.00
N SER A 374 -27.62 -8.07 -20.19
CA SER A 374 -27.81 -7.42 -21.49
C SER A 374 -26.57 -7.52 -22.37
N ALA A 375 -25.38 -7.46 -21.78
CA ALA A 375 -24.12 -7.68 -22.49
C ALA A 375 -23.06 -8.24 -21.54
N MET A 376 -22.23 -9.13 -22.06
CA MET A 376 -21.03 -9.62 -21.37
C MET A 376 -19.97 -9.92 -22.43
N TYR A 377 -18.87 -9.20 -22.41
CA TYR A 377 -17.81 -9.35 -23.39
C TYR A 377 -16.43 -9.16 -22.77
N SER A 378 -15.41 -9.72 -23.42
CA SER A 378 -14.03 -9.62 -22.96
C SER A 378 -13.28 -8.53 -23.73
N ALA A 379 -12.55 -7.71 -22.99
CA ALA A 379 -11.60 -6.74 -23.54
C ALA A 379 -10.52 -6.41 -22.47
N PRO A 380 -9.38 -5.82 -22.85
CA PRO A 380 -8.40 -5.36 -21.87
C PRO A 380 -8.98 -4.29 -20.94
N ILE A 381 -8.74 -4.41 -19.63
CA ILE A 381 -9.03 -3.34 -18.66
C ILE A 381 -7.87 -2.34 -18.61
N ARG A 382 -6.65 -2.88 -18.60
CA ARG A 382 -5.38 -2.16 -18.57
C ARG A 382 -4.28 -3.01 -19.21
N HIS A 383 -3.11 -2.41 -19.38
CA HIS A 383 -1.87 -3.08 -19.71
C HIS A 383 -0.97 -3.11 -18.48
N ASP A 384 -0.44 -4.27 -18.14
CA ASP A 384 0.52 -4.45 -17.06
C ASP A 384 1.79 -5.03 -17.67
N GLN A 385 2.92 -4.33 -17.55
CA GLN A 385 4.18 -4.67 -18.22
C GLN A 385 3.99 -4.93 -19.73
N ASP A 386 3.28 -4.02 -20.41
CA ASP A 386 2.89 -4.11 -21.82
C ASP A 386 2.02 -5.31 -22.22
N ARG A 387 1.55 -6.09 -21.25
CA ARG A 387 0.62 -7.21 -21.48
C ARG A 387 -0.80 -6.79 -21.15
N PRO A 388 -1.78 -7.03 -22.03
CA PRO A 388 -3.17 -6.73 -21.71
C PRO A 388 -3.65 -7.62 -20.56
N VAL A 389 -4.28 -7.00 -19.56
CA VAL A 389 -5.00 -7.70 -18.50
C VAL A 389 -6.43 -7.90 -18.98
N PRO A 390 -6.86 -9.14 -19.29
CA PRO A 390 -8.21 -9.39 -19.79
C PRO A 390 -9.23 -9.16 -18.69
N GLY A 391 -10.26 -8.38 -19.00
CA GLY A 391 -11.43 -8.24 -18.16
C GLY A 391 -12.69 -8.73 -18.82
N LEU A 392 -13.74 -8.82 -18.01
CA LEU A 392 -15.12 -8.94 -18.46
C LEU A 392 -15.83 -7.62 -18.19
N TYR A 393 -16.48 -7.10 -19.23
CA TYR A 393 -17.37 -5.95 -19.17
C TYR A 393 -18.79 -6.49 -19.12
N VAL A 394 -19.50 -6.21 -18.03
CA VAL A 394 -20.83 -6.75 -17.77
C VAL A 394 -21.83 -5.63 -17.67
N HIS A 395 -22.93 -5.76 -18.40
CA HIS A 395 -24.08 -4.87 -18.34
C HIS A 395 -25.32 -5.67 -17.99
N LEU A 396 -26.01 -5.25 -16.94
CA LEU A 396 -27.20 -5.88 -16.38
C LEU A 396 -28.39 -4.90 -16.36
N ARG A 397 -29.61 -5.44 -16.40
CA ARG A 397 -30.89 -4.72 -16.29
C ARG A 397 -31.85 -5.41 -15.33
#